data_AF-A0AAV1GD92-F1
#
_entry.id   AF-A0AAV1GD92-F1
#
_cell.length_a   1.000
_cell.length_b   1.000
_cell.length_c   1.000
_cell.angle_alpha   90.00
_cell.angle_beta   90.00
_cell.angle_gamma   90.00
#
_symmetry.space_group_name_H-M   'P 1'
#
loop_
_entity.id
_entity.type
_entity.pdbx_description
1 polymer ?
#
loop_
_entity_poly.entity_id
_entity_poly.type
_entity_poly.pdbx_seq_one_letter_code
_entity_poly.pdbx_strand_id
1 'polypeptide(L)'
;MKDVQFKRHCRQKIYQPSTTMQSSTTTSSTTTNSRQEARLFGTHEEWRKHVLASPMAGLFTCPGSSLLQLCLDGDPSPTTPQSPPLHNLSHDDHHTPLSCRKCRTFYDDYVNMPTAQLENIEKLTKAQSKVQLWHDMRRVRITASTARKVPIRSTTSPEKFLSEHLYPTFHGNAATRHGAVSEEHARQFLNTQGHTIENKGLVVCPAKPWLAASPDGVMNKEMLLEIKSPVLGKKSLREALATKNAEVTPLADGHYLLASNGPKGYYMQVQLGMHCTGLPRALLVIWNNTEHIEIQVPYDKHFLQTHITRLRTFYFTHMLPKIVDDFVKGRLQLCNTYLTLK
;
A
#
# COMPACT_ATOMS: atom_id res chain seq x y z
N MET A 1 41.42 25.52 -23.60
CA MET A 1 40.27 24.87 -24.26
C MET A 1 39.02 25.24 -23.47
N LYS A 2 38.04 25.85 -24.13
CA LYS A 2 36.90 26.55 -23.51
C LYS A 2 35.73 25.61 -23.21
N ASP A 3 35.02 25.92 -22.14
CA ASP A 3 33.75 25.33 -21.68
C ASP A 3 32.68 25.24 -22.78
N VAL A 4 31.88 24.17 -22.74
CA VAL A 4 30.62 24.04 -23.48
C VAL A 4 29.48 23.76 -22.50
N GLN A 5 28.68 24.80 -22.23
CA GLN A 5 27.35 24.67 -21.64
C GLN A 5 26.33 24.35 -22.74
N PHE A 6 25.51 23.32 -22.55
CA PHE A 6 24.33 23.07 -23.37
C PHE A 6 23.08 23.71 -22.75
N LYS A 7 22.61 24.81 -23.36
CA LYS A 7 21.30 25.42 -23.10
C LYS A 7 20.19 24.64 -23.80
N ARG A 8 19.13 24.35 -23.04
CA ARG A 8 17.87 23.74 -23.51
C ARG A 8 17.15 24.66 -24.50
N HIS A 9 16.74 24.11 -25.65
CA HIS A 9 15.89 24.80 -26.62
C HIS A 9 14.42 24.44 -26.40
N CYS A 10 13.61 25.47 -26.17
CA CYS A 10 12.15 25.47 -26.26
C CYS A 10 11.75 25.74 -27.71
N ARG A 11 10.82 24.97 -28.28
CA ARG A 11 10.13 25.30 -29.53
C ARG A 11 8.64 25.05 -29.37
N GLN A 12 7.89 26.14 -29.21
CA GLN A 12 6.47 26.22 -29.52
C GLN A 12 6.29 26.98 -30.84
N LYS A 13 5.19 26.63 -31.54
CA LYS A 13 4.49 27.32 -32.64
C LYS A 13 5.10 27.23 -34.04
N ILE A 14 4.44 26.45 -34.90
CA ILE A 14 4.15 26.85 -36.29
C ILE A 14 2.72 26.43 -36.64
N TYR A 15 1.97 27.39 -37.21
CA TYR A 15 0.82 27.29 -38.12
C TYR A 15 -0.61 27.59 -37.63
N GLN A 16 -1.10 28.78 -38.02
CA GLN A 16 -2.44 29.14 -38.50
C GLN A 16 -2.32 30.53 -39.20
N PRO A 17 -3.32 31.04 -39.95
CA PRO A 17 -4.14 30.44 -41.01
C PRO A 17 -4.24 31.38 -42.25
N SER A 18 -4.90 30.96 -43.34
CA SER A 18 -5.30 31.83 -44.45
C SER A 18 -6.83 31.82 -44.68
N THR A 19 -7.40 33.01 -44.65
CA THR A 19 -8.77 33.47 -45.04
C THR A 19 -8.93 33.37 -46.58
N THR A 20 -10.07 33.28 -47.28
CA THR A 20 -11.49 33.68 -47.11
C THR A 20 -12.30 33.01 -48.24
N MET A 21 -13.60 32.72 -48.05
CA MET A 21 -14.70 33.07 -48.99
C MET A 21 -16.06 32.57 -48.46
N GLN A 22 -17.09 33.38 -48.68
CA GLN A 22 -18.42 33.39 -48.06
C GLN A 22 -19.39 32.37 -48.67
N SER A 23 -20.41 31.93 -47.90
CA SER A 23 -21.84 32.20 -48.19
C SER A 23 -22.80 31.25 -47.46
N SER A 24 -23.92 31.84 -47.03
CA SER A 24 -25.26 31.27 -46.82
C SER A 24 -25.59 30.48 -45.55
N THR A 25 -26.45 31.14 -44.78
CA THR A 25 -27.25 30.71 -43.64
C THR A 25 -28.26 29.64 -44.02
N THR A 26 -28.34 28.53 -43.28
CA THR A 26 -29.61 27.81 -43.05
C THR A 26 -29.55 27.08 -41.70
N THR A 27 -30.49 27.42 -40.83
CA THR A 27 -30.79 26.78 -39.55
C THR A 27 -31.11 25.30 -39.71
N SER A 28 -30.37 24.43 -39.03
CA SER A 28 -30.83 23.09 -38.68
C SER A 28 -30.29 22.68 -37.31
N SER A 29 -31.23 22.24 -36.48
CA SER A 29 -31.06 21.72 -35.13
C SER A 29 -30.23 20.45 -35.12
N THR A 30 -29.04 20.48 -34.51
CA THR A 30 -28.22 19.28 -34.31
C THR A 30 -28.36 18.79 -32.89
N THR A 31 -29.22 17.79 -32.73
CA THR A 31 -29.27 16.87 -31.60
C THR A 31 -27.88 16.27 -31.37
N THR A 32 -27.35 16.39 -30.15
CA THR A 32 -26.10 15.77 -29.73
C THR A 32 -26.25 14.25 -29.72
N ASN A 33 -25.88 13.60 -30.82
CA ASN A 33 -25.77 12.15 -30.91
C ASN A 33 -24.62 11.68 -30.00
N SER A 34 -24.96 11.02 -28.90
CA SER A 34 -24.03 10.21 -28.13
C SER A 34 -23.50 9.12 -29.06
N ARG A 35 -22.21 9.14 -29.36
CA ARG A 35 -21.53 8.06 -30.09
C ARG A 35 -21.46 6.85 -29.15
N GLN A 36 -22.53 6.05 -29.11
CA GLN A 36 -22.46 4.69 -28.59
C GLN A 36 -21.47 3.96 -29.49
N GLU A 37 -20.32 3.58 -28.95
CA GLU A 37 -19.46 2.59 -29.59
C GLU A 37 -20.26 1.30 -29.68
N ALA A 38 -20.88 1.05 -30.82
CA ALA A 38 -21.51 -0.21 -31.12
C ALA A 38 -20.40 -1.27 -31.09
N ARG A 39 -20.38 -2.11 -30.06
CA ARG A 39 -19.56 -3.32 -30.07
C ARG A 39 -20.06 -4.17 -31.25
N LEU A 40 -19.21 -4.30 -32.26
CA LEU A 40 -19.51 -5.07 -33.48
C LEU A 40 -19.68 -6.57 -33.19
N PHE A 41 -19.18 -7.06 -32.06
CA PHE A 41 -19.24 -8.46 -31.63
C PHE A 41 -19.63 -8.53 -30.14
N GLY A 42 -20.50 -9.46 -29.78
CA GLY A 42 -20.99 -9.67 -28.43
C GLY A 42 -20.05 -10.50 -27.56
N THR A 43 -19.25 -11.38 -28.17
CA THR A 43 -18.26 -12.20 -27.46
C THR A 43 -16.88 -12.17 -28.13
N HIS A 44 -15.84 -12.52 -27.36
CA HIS A 44 -14.48 -12.69 -27.90
C HIS A 44 -14.42 -13.81 -28.94
N GLU A 45 -15.24 -14.85 -28.76
CA GLU A 45 -15.32 -15.98 -29.70
C GLU A 45 -15.99 -15.61 -31.02
N GLU A 46 -17.04 -14.78 -30.98
CA GLU A 46 -17.66 -14.20 -32.19
C GLU A 46 -16.67 -13.35 -32.97
N TRP A 47 -15.90 -12.50 -32.27
CA TRP A 47 -14.84 -11.71 -32.87
C TRP A 47 -13.73 -12.60 -33.47
N ARG A 48 -13.28 -13.63 -32.73
CA ARG A 48 -12.26 -14.58 -33.18
C ARG A 48 -12.68 -15.30 -34.47
N LYS A 49 -13.92 -15.79 -34.51
CA LYS A 49 -14.50 -16.44 -35.70
C LYS A 49 -14.56 -15.48 -36.90
N HIS A 50 -14.95 -14.22 -36.67
CA HIS A 50 -14.98 -13.21 -37.71
C HIS A 50 -13.59 -12.89 -38.26
N VAL A 51 -12.60 -12.68 -37.38
CA VAL A 51 -11.22 -12.36 -37.78
C VAL A 51 -10.59 -13.52 -38.57
N LEU A 52 -10.78 -14.76 -38.13
CA LEU A 52 -10.27 -15.95 -38.80
C LEU A 52 -10.95 -16.23 -40.16
N ALA A 53 -12.17 -15.75 -40.35
CA ALA A 53 -12.87 -15.82 -41.64
C ALA A 53 -12.55 -14.65 -42.59
N SER A 54 -11.78 -13.65 -42.13
CA SER A 54 -11.44 -12.48 -42.92
C SER A 54 -10.16 -12.67 -43.75
N PRO A 55 -9.94 -11.87 -44.81
CA PRO A 55 -8.67 -11.85 -45.54
C PRO A 55 -7.44 -11.52 -44.68
N MET A 56 -7.65 -10.99 -43.46
CA MET A 56 -6.59 -10.65 -42.51
C MET A 56 -6.18 -11.80 -41.60
N ALA A 57 -6.78 -12.99 -41.71
CA ALA A 57 -6.50 -14.12 -40.82
C ALA A 57 -4.99 -14.44 -40.70
N GLY A 58 -4.23 -14.28 -41.78
CA GLY A 58 -2.78 -14.46 -41.79
C GLY A 58 -2.01 -13.52 -40.84
N LEU A 59 -2.53 -12.32 -40.54
CA LEU A 59 -1.89 -11.37 -39.62
C LEU A 59 -2.04 -11.79 -38.14
N PHE A 60 -3.12 -12.51 -37.82
CA PHE A 60 -3.42 -12.97 -36.46
C PHE A 60 -2.86 -14.37 -36.16
N THR A 61 -2.52 -15.13 -37.20
CA THR A 61 -1.99 -16.50 -37.11
C THR A 61 -0.50 -16.59 -37.46
N CYS A 62 0.15 -15.45 -37.74
CA CYS A 62 1.58 -15.39 -38.02
C CYS A 62 2.38 -15.81 -36.77
N PRO A 63 3.19 -16.89 -36.82
CA PRO A 63 3.87 -17.41 -35.65
C PRO A 63 4.78 -16.39 -34.96
N GLY A 64 4.51 -16.07 -33.69
CA GLY A 64 5.38 -15.23 -32.84
C GLY A 64 4.63 -14.55 -31.69
N SER A 65 5.32 -13.73 -30.90
CA SER A 65 4.69 -12.90 -29.86
C SER A 65 4.13 -11.59 -30.43
N SER A 66 3.49 -11.66 -31.60
CA SER A 66 2.85 -10.49 -32.18
C SER A 66 1.66 -10.07 -31.34
N LEU A 67 1.44 -8.75 -31.21
CA LEU A 67 0.31 -8.22 -30.45
C LEU A 67 -1.03 -8.76 -30.96
N LEU A 68 -1.16 -8.99 -32.27
CA LEU A 68 -2.38 -9.53 -32.88
C LEU A 68 -2.60 -11.00 -32.51
N GLN A 69 -1.55 -11.82 -32.49
CA GLN A 69 -1.64 -13.20 -32.04
C GLN A 69 -1.99 -13.28 -30.54
N LEU A 70 -1.37 -12.43 -29.72
CA LEU A 70 -1.70 -12.34 -28.28
C LEU A 70 -3.15 -11.89 -28.05
N CYS A 71 -3.68 -11.00 -28.88
CA CYS A 71 -5.09 -10.61 -28.84
C CYS A 71 -6.04 -11.74 -29.30
N LEU A 72 -5.60 -12.60 -30.24
CA LEU A 72 -6.39 -13.75 -30.71
C LEU A 72 -6.44 -14.89 -29.68
N ASP A 73 -5.33 -15.10 -28.98
CA ASP A 73 -5.15 -16.19 -28.01
C ASP A 73 -5.50 -15.78 -26.57
N GLY A 74 -5.83 -14.51 -26.34
CA GLY A 74 -6.29 -14.03 -25.05
C GLY A 74 -7.66 -14.61 -24.70
N ASP A 75 -7.75 -15.38 -23.62
CA ASP A 75 -9.05 -15.77 -23.09
C ASP A 75 -9.81 -14.52 -22.62
N PRO A 76 -11.12 -14.38 -22.94
CA PRO A 76 -11.95 -13.41 -22.26
C PRO A 76 -11.86 -13.74 -20.77
N SER A 77 -11.45 -12.76 -19.96
CA SER A 77 -11.53 -12.89 -18.50
C SER A 77 -12.91 -13.46 -18.16
N PRO A 78 -12.98 -14.45 -17.24
CA PRO A 78 -14.24 -15.10 -16.92
C PRO A 78 -15.30 -14.03 -16.68
N THR A 79 -16.43 -14.25 -17.35
CA THR A 79 -17.70 -13.56 -17.24
C THR A 79 -17.80 -12.81 -15.92
N THR A 80 -18.09 -11.50 -16.01
CA THR A 80 -18.34 -10.59 -14.89
C THR A 80 -18.80 -11.37 -13.64
N PRO A 81 -17.99 -11.42 -12.56
CA PRO A 81 -18.48 -12.00 -11.32
C PRO A 81 -19.80 -11.29 -11.02
N GLN A 82 -20.86 -12.07 -10.76
CA GLN A 82 -22.10 -11.53 -10.21
C GLN A 82 -21.72 -10.45 -9.21
N SER A 83 -22.24 -9.23 -9.40
CA SER A 83 -21.95 -8.08 -8.55
C SER A 83 -21.97 -8.56 -7.10
N PRO A 84 -20.89 -8.37 -6.31
CA PRO A 84 -20.87 -8.89 -4.96
C PRO A 84 -22.13 -8.40 -4.22
N PRO A 85 -22.76 -9.22 -3.35
CA PRO A 85 -24.04 -8.92 -2.69
C PRO A 85 -24.08 -7.55 -1.97
N LEU A 86 -22.90 -6.96 -1.74
CA LEU A 86 -22.68 -5.60 -1.26
C LEU A 86 -23.20 -4.47 -2.18
N HIS A 87 -23.35 -4.68 -3.49
CA HIS A 87 -23.81 -3.63 -4.43
C HIS A 87 -25.26 -3.19 -4.16
N ASN A 88 -26.08 -4.09 -3.61
CA ASN A 88 -27.49 -3.83 -3.32
C ASN A 88 -27.73 -3.28 -1.91
N LEU A 89 -26.68 -3.07 -1.12
CA LEU A 89 -26.77 -2.54 0.23
C LEU A 89 -26.38 -1.06 0.25
N SER A 90 -27.23 -0.22 0.84
CA SER A 90 -26.88 1.15 1.22
C SER A 90 -25.99 1.16 2.45
N HIS A 91 -25.29 2.27 2.68
CA HIS A 91 -24.66 2.51 3.98
C HIS A 91 -25.70 2.93 5.00
N ASP A 92 -25.48 2.54 6.25
CA ASP A 92 -26.11 3.09 7.44
C ASP A 92 -25.10 3.94 8.23
N ASP A 93 -25.52 4.50 9.36
CA ASP A 93 -24.64 5.25 10.24
C ASP A 93 -23.38 4.46 10.64
N HIS A 94 -22.23 5.13 10.53
CA HIS A 94 -20.93 4.56 10.85
C HIS A 94 -20.50 5.00 12.25
N HIS A 95 -20.62 4.07 13.19
CA HIS A 95 -20.21 4.26 14.58
C HIS A 95 -19.35 3.08 15.05
N THR A 96 -18.80 3.23 16.25
CA THR A 96 -18.25 2.11 17.01
C THR A 96 -19.24 1.77 18.13
N PRO A 97 -19.92 0.61 18.10
CA PRO A 97 -19.65 -0.60 17.31
C PRO A 97 -20.16 -0.56 15.85
N LEU A 98 -19.54 -1.40 14.99
CA LEU A 98 -19.88 -1.52 13.56
C LEU A 98 -21.30 -2.06 13.37
N SER A 99 -22.24 -1.16 13.04
CA SER A 99 -23.67 -1.41 12.81
C SER A 99 -24.04 -1.50 11.33
N CYS A 100 -23.42 -0.71 10.46
CA CYS A 100 -23.73 -0.69 9.02
C CYS A 100 -23.59 -2.08 8.39
N ARG A 101 -24.70 -2.59 7.82
CA ARG A 101 -24.78 -3.96 7.29
C ARG A 101 -23.80 -4.18 6.14
N LYS A 102 -23.71 -3.21 5.21
CA LYS A 102 -22.78 -3.27 4.07
C LYS A 102 -21.33 -3.42 4.53
N CYS A 103 -20.91 -2.57 5.47
CA CYS A 103 -19.54 -2.61 6.01
C CYS A 103 -19.29 -3.86 6.84
N ARG A 104 -20.29 -4.33 7.59
CA ARG A 104 -20.20 -5.57 8.38
C ARG A 104 -19.97 -6.79 7.50
N THR A 105 -20.76 -6.95 6.43
CA THR A 105 -20.57 -8.06 5.48
C THR A 105 -19.18 -8.05 4.87
N PHE A 106 -18.67 -6.91 4.43
CA PHE A 106 -17.30 -6.85 3.92
C PHE A 106 -16.26 -7.16 5.00
N TYR A 107 -16.44 -6.64 6.22
CA TYR A 107 -15.53 -6.89 7.33
C TYR A 107 -15.45 -8.37 7.68
N ASP A 108 -16.60 -9.03 7.81
CA ASP A 108 -16.68 -10.45 8.16
C ASP A 108 -16.07 -11.32 7.04
N ASP A 109 -16.32 -10.99 5.78
CA ASP A 109 -15.80 -11.74 4.62
C ASP A 109 -14.30 -11.54 4.34
N TYR A 110 -13.79 -10.32 4.51
CA TYR A 110 -12.48 -9.93 3.96
C TYR A 110 -11.48 -9.45 5.00
N VAL A 111 -11.91 -9.13 6.23
CA VAL A 111 -11.03 -8.58 7.26
C VAL A 111 -10.90 -9.53 8.44
N ASN A 112 -12.03 -10.04 8.95
CA ASN A 112 -12.13 -10.89 10.13
C ASN A 112 -11.84 -12.36 9.81
N MET A 113 -10.57 -12.69 9.64
CA MET A 113 -10.13 -14.03 9.26
C MET A 113 -9.77 -14.89 10.49
N PRO A 114 -10.01 -16.22 10.46
CA PRO A 114 -9.58 -17.14 11.51
C PRO A 114 -8.06 -17.14 11.71
N THR A 115 -7.58 -17.41 12.93
CA THR A 115 -6.14 -17.44 13.26
C THR A 115 -5.30 -18.31 12.32
N ALA A 116 -5.79 -19.50 11.95
CA ALA A 116 -5.09 -20.39 11.03
C ALA A 116 -4.85 -19.75 9.65
N GLN A 117 -5.82 -18.96 9.15
CA GLN A 117 -5.62 -18.21 7.92
C GLN A 117 -4.65 -17.05 8.11
N LEU A 118 -4.67 -16.35 9.25
CA LEU A 118 -3.72 -15.27 9.54
C LEU A 118 -2.27 -15.79 9.56
N GLU A 119 -2.03 -16.97 10.10
CA GLU A 119 -0.73 -17.65 10.05
C GLU A 119 -0.33 -18.02 8.62
N ASN A 120 -1.28 -18.49 7.80
CA ASN A 120 -1.02 -18.76 6.39
C ASN A 120 -0.67 -17.49 5.61
N ILE A 121 -1.39 -16.40 5.87
CA ILE A 121 -1.11 -15.07 5.30
C ILE A 121 0.31 -14.63 5.62
N GLU A 122 0.74 -14.76 6.88
CA GLU A 122 2.11 -14.42 7.28
C GLU A 122 3.12 -15.19 6.42
N LYS A 123 2.94 -16.51 6.28
CA LYS A 123 3.81 -17.38 5.47
C LYS A 123 3.85 -16.96 4.00
N LEU A 124 2.68 -16.73 3.40
CA LEU A 124 2.55 -16.32 1.99
C LEU A 124 3.13 -14.93 1.72
N THR A 125 3.23 -14.09 2.74
CA THR A 125 3.70 -12.72 2.63
C THR A 125 5.11 -12.50 3.19
N LYS A 126 5.88 -13.57 3.44
CA LYS A 126 7.26 -13.50 3.96
C LYS A 126 8.23 -12.67 3.12
N ALA A 127 8.03 -12.62 1.79
CA ALA A 127 8.82 -11.75 0.90
C ALA A 127 8.33 -10.29 0.87
N GLN A 128 7.38 -9.94 1.75
CA GLN A 128 6.84 -8.60 2.00
C GLN A 128 6.53 -7.82 0.72
N SER A 129 7.24 -6.71 0.47
CA SER A 129 7.00 -5.78 -0.64
C SER A 129 7.09 -6.42 -2.03
N LYS A 130 7.67 -7.61 -2.15
CA LYS A 130 7.73 -8.40 -3.39
C LYS A 130 6.44 -9.19 -3.68
N VAL A 131 5.48 -9.21 -2.75
CA VAL A 131 4.26 -10.02 -2.84
C VAL A 131 3.03 -9.11 -2.94
N GLN A 132 2.21 -9.26 -3.98
CA GLN A 132 1.00 -8.44 -4.14
C GLN A 132 0.00 -8.64 -2.99
N LEU A 133 -0.16 -9.88 -2.51
CA LEU A 133 -1.00 -10.18 -1.34
C LEU A 133 -0.60 -9.34 -0.11
N TRP A 134 0.71 -9.11 0.10
CA TRP A 134 1.19 -8.27 1.22
C TRP A 134 0.69 -6.84 1.10
N HIS A 135 0.70 -6.26 -0.11
CA HIS A 135 0.17 -4.92 -0.35
C HIS A 135 -1.34 -4.85 -0.12
N ASP A 136 -2.10 -5.80 -0.66
CA ASP A 136 -3.57 -5.81 -0.53
C ASP A 136 -4.02 -6.02 0.92
N MET A 137 -3.35 -6.92 1.65
CA MET A 137 -3.60 -7.13 3.08
C MET A 137 -3.32 -5.91 3.94
N ARG A 138 -2.36 -5.07 3.54
CA ARG A 138 -2.06 -3.79 4.19
C ARG A 138 -3.04 -2.69 3.82
N ARG A 139 -3.57 -2.65 2.60
CA ARG A 139 -4.52 -1.61 2.17
C ARG A 139 -5.81 -1.64 2.98
N VAL A 140 -6.30 -2.83 3.32
CA VAL A 140 -7.56 -2.99 4.07
C VAL A 140 -7.42 -2.90 5.60
N ARG A 141 -6.20 -2.66 6.11
CA ARG A 141 -5.86 -2.66 7.55
C ARG A 141 -5.05 -1.42 7.93
N ILE A 142 -5.17 -0.94 9.16
CA ILE A 142 -4.22 0.05 9.69
C ILE A 142 -2.91 -0.69 10.00
N THR A 143 -1.80 -0.21 9.45
CA THR A 143 -0.49 -0.83 9.66
C THR A 143 0.31 -0.12 10.74
N ALA A 144 1.18 -0.83 11.45
CA ALA A 144 2.11 -0.25 12.43
C ALA A 144 2.88 0.96 11.88
N SER A 145 3.39 0.86 10.65
CA SER A 145 4.10 1.94 9.96
C SER A 145 3.25 3.17 9.60
N THR A 146 1.92 3.04 9.55
CA THR A 146 1.01 4.15 9.17
C THR A 146 0.15 4.64 10.33
N ALA A 147 0.07 3.92 11.45
CA ALA A 147 -0.77 4.24 12.60
C ALA A 147 -0.54 5.64 13.19
N ARG A 148 0.71 6.14 13.19
CA ARG A 148 1.02 7.51 13.64
C ARG A 148 0.42 8.58 12.72
N LYS A 149 0.24 8.28 11.43
CA LYS A 149 -0.29 9.22 10.43
C LYS A 149 -1.81 9.33 10.47
N VAL A 150 -2.49 8.40 11.14
CA VAL A 150 -3.94 8.46 11.32
C VAL A 150 -4.30 9.76 12.06
N PRO A 151 -5.25 10.57 11.55
CA PRO A 151 -5.67 11.82 12.17
C PRO A 151 -5.99 11.68 13.67
N ILE A 152 -5.49 12.64 14.46
CA ILE A 152 -5.71 12.66 15.92
C ILE A 152 -6.97 13.45 16.27
N ARG A 153 -7.14 14.63 15.66
CA ARG A 153 -8.28 15.51 15.92
C ARG A 153 -9.45 15.10 15.03
N SER A 154 -10.67 15.10 15.58
CA SER A 154 -11.91 14.83 14.85
C SER A 154 -12.15 15.82 13.70
N THR A 155 -11.61 17.04 13.81
CA THR A 155 -11.71 18.09 12.78
C THR A 155 -10.72 17.92 11.63
N THR A 156 -9.73 17.04 11.78
CA THR A 156 -8.76 16.78 10.71
C THR A 156 -9.38 15.84 9.68
N SER A 157 -9.43 16.30 8.44
CA SER A 157 -9.94 15.54 7.30
C SER A 157 -9.27 14.16 7.17
N PRO A 158 -10.04 13.05 7.05
CA PRO A 158 -9.49 11.71 6.88
C PRO A 158 -8.91 11.46 5.48
N GLU A 159 -9.29 12.26 4.48
CA GLU A 159 -9.05 12.02 3.06
C GLU A 159 -7.57 11.87 2.72
N LYS A 160 -6.70 12.69 3.34
CA LYS A 160 -5.25 12.61 3.10
C LYS A 160 -4.67 11.26 3.52
N PHE A 161 -5.04 10.77 4.71
CA PHE A 161 -4.58 9.46 5.16
C PHE A 161 -5.15 8.36 4.28
N LEU A 162 -6.45 8.43 3.96
CA LEU A 162 -7.12 7.41 3.14
C LEU A 162 -6.54 7.31 1.73
N SER A 163 -6.25 8.44 1.08
CA SER A 163 -5.66 8.44 -0.26
C SER A 163 -4.24 7.87 -0.25
N GLU A 164 -3.37 8.34 0.66
CA GLU A 164 -1.99 7.86 0.77
C GLU A 164 -1.90 6.38 1.17
N HIS A 165 -2.82 5.89 2.02
CA HIS A 165 -2.82 4.51 2.50
C HIS A 165 -3.45 3.53 1.51
N LEU A 166 -4.58 3.88 0.89
CA LEU A 166 -5.30 2.97 -0.03
C LEU A 166 -4.72 2.97 -1.45
N TYR A 167 -4.11 4.09 -1.86
CA TYR A 167 -3.57 4.30 -3.20
C TYR A 167 -2.15 4.88 -3.14
N PRO A 168 -1.18 4.13 -2.57
CA PRO A 168 0.19 4.59 -2.54
C PRO A 168 0.73 4.75 -3.97
N THR A 169 1.14 5.97 -4.32
CA THR A 169 1.70 6.31 -5.64
C THR A 169 3.23 6.16 -5.69
N PHE A 170 3.84 5.81 -4.57
CA PHE A 170 5.28 5.70 -4.45
C PHE A 170 5.78 4.33 -4.91
N HIS A 171 6.57 4.31 -5.99
CA HIS A 171 7.11 3.10 -6.59
C HIS A 171 8.56 2.79 -6.18
N GLY A 172 9.07 3.41 -5.12
CA GLY A 172 10.45 3.26 -4.69
C GLY A 172 11.36 4.39 -5.19
N ASN A 173 12.39 4.69 -4.41
CA ASN A 173 13.45 5.63 -4.77
C ASN A 173 14.81 5.09 -4.28
N ALA A 174 15.87 5.88 -4.43
CA ALA A 174 17.20 5.49 -3.94
C ALA A 174 17.21 5.25 -2.41
N ALA A 175 16.42 6.00 -1.64
CA ALA A 175 16.35 5.84 -0.20
C ALA A 175 15.68 4.52 0.22
N THR A 176 14.65 4.05 -0.48
CA THR A 176 14.04 2.74 -0.16
C THR A 176 14.89 1.56 -0.61
N ARG A 177 15.66 1.71 -1.70
CA ARG A 177 16.67 0.70 -2.07
C ARG A 177 17.79 0.64 -1.04
N HIS A 178 18.27 1.80 -0.58
CA HIS A 178 19.23 1.89 0.51
C HIS A 178 18.68 1.24 1.79
N GLY A 179 17.43 1.54 2.15
CA GLY A 179 16.75 0.91 3.29
C GLY A 179 16.77 -0.62 3.24
N ALA A 180 16.36 -1.21 2.12
CA ALA A 180 16.34 -2.66 1.96
C ALA A 180 17.73 -3.31 2.07
N VAL A 181 18.76 -2.67 1.51
CA VAL A 181 20.16 -3.15 1.63
C VAL A 181 20.67 -2.99 3.06
N SER A 182 20.38 -1.85 3.70
CA SER A 182 20.75 -1.57 5.09
C SER A 182 20.08 -2.53 6.07
N GLU A 183 18.80 -2.87 5.86
CA GLU A 183 18.07 -3.86 6.67
C GLU A 183 18.77 -5.22 6.65
N GLU A 184 19.23 -5.65 5.47
CA GLU A 184 19.97 -6.90 5.33
C GLU A 184 21.32 -6.85 6.06
N HIS A 185 22.09 -5.77 5.90
CA HIS A 185 23.36 -5.61 6.62
C HIS A 185 23.18 -5.57 8.14
N ALA A 186 22.14 -4.89 8.64
CA ALA A 186 21.81 -4.84 10.06
C ALA A 186 21.46 -6.24 10.59
N ARG A 187 20.67 -7.03 9.85
CA ARG A 187 20.38 -8.43 10.22
C ARG A 187 21.64 -9.29 10.26
N GLN A 188 22.51 -9.15 9.26
CA GLN A 188 23.78 -9.88 9.22
C GLN A 188 24.67 -9.52 10.41
N PHE A 189 24.77 -8.24 10.75
CA PHE A 189 25.49 -7.78 11.93
C PHE A 189 24.93 -8.41 13.22
N LEU A 190 23.62 -8.39 13.42
CA LEU A 190 23.01 -9.03 14.59
C LEU A 190 23.26 -10.55 14.63
N ASN A 191 23.28 -11.21 13.47
CA ASN A 191 23.64 -12.63 13.39
C ASN A 191 25.10 -12.87 13.81
N THR A 192 26.05 -11.97 13.50
CA THR A 192 27.44 -12.10 13.98
C THR A 192 27.58 -11.89 15.50
N GLN A 193 26.63 -11.19 16.12
CA GLN A 193 26.50 -11.10 17.57
C GLN A 193 25.86 -12.36 18.20
N GLY A 194 25.56 -13.40 17.41
CA GLY A 194 24.98 -14.65 17.88
C GLY A 194 23.46 -14.63 18.01
N HIS A 195 22.78 -13.62 17.49
CA HIS A 195 21.33 -13.61 17.44
C HIS A 195 20.79 -14.44 16.28
N THR A 196 19.65 -15.09 16.49
CA THR A 196 18.89 -15.76 15.43
C THR A 196 17.72 -14.88 15.03
N ILE A 197 17.55 -14.60 13.74
CA ILE A 197 16.47 -13.73 13.25
C ILE A 197 15.55 -14.52 12.33
N GLU A 198 14.29 -14.65 12.72
CA GLU A 198 13.25 -15.22 11.89
C GLU A 198 12.60 -14.12 11.03
N ASN A 199 12.68 -14.27 9.70
CA ASN A 199 11.95 -13.40 8.78
C ASN A 199 10.44 -13.61 8.92
N LYS A 200 9.70 -12.50 8.96
CA LYS A 200 8.23 -12.49 9.03
C LYS A 200 7.60 -11.77 7.84
N GLY A 201 6.43 -12.26 7.44
CA GLY A 201 5.54 -11.57 6.52
C GLY A 201 4.70 -10.50 7.21
N LEU A 202 3.47 -10.32 6.73
CA LEU A 202 2.48 -9.49 7.40
C LEU A 202 1.84 -10.27 8.56
N VAL A 203 2.01 -9.76 9.77
CA VAL A 203 1.38 -10.27 10.99
C VAL A 203 0.12 -9.45 11.26
N VAL A 204 -1.05 -10.07 11.13
CA VAL A 204 -2.35 -9.48 11.46
C VAL A 204 -2.65 -9.74 12.93
N CYS A 205 -3.15 -8.73 13.65
CA CYS A 205 -3.49 -8.89 15.07
C CYS A 205 -4.74 -9.78 15.21
N PRO A 206 -4.66 -10.97 15.85
CA PRO A 206 -5.78 -11.90 15.92
C PRO A 206 -7.01 -11.32 16.64
N ALA A 207 -6.79 -10.56 17.71
CA ALA A 207 -7.87 -9.93 18.48
C ALA A 207 -8.48 -8.71 17.79
N LYS A 208 -7.78 -8.11 16.82
CA LYS A 208 -8.16 -6.87 16.12
C LYS A 208 -7.69 -6.96 14.67
N PRO A 209 -8.34 -7.79 13.83
CA PRO A 209 -7.79 -8.14 12.51
C PRO A 209 -7.80 -6.97 11.50
N TRP A 210 -8.30 -5.81 11.89
CA TRP A 210 -8.14 -4.53 11.21
C TRP A 210 -6.77 -3.85 11.47
N LEU A 211 -5.93 -4.42 12.34
CA LEU A 211 -4.55 -4.02 12.61
C LEU A 211 -3.56 -5.04 12.05
N ALA A 212 -2.44 -4.56 11.51
CA ALA A 212 -1.34 -5.42 11.08
C ALA A 212 0.04 -4.76 11.25
N ALA A 213 1.09 -5.58 11.26
CA ALA A 213 2.48 -5.15 11.25
C ALA A 213 3.31 -6.02 10.30
N SER A 214 4.39 -5.48 9.77
CA SER A 214 5.38 -6.24 9.00
C SER A 214 6.73 -6.00 9.65
N PRO A 215 7.08 -6.77 10.70
CA PRO A 215 8.35 -6.55 11.39
C PRO A 215 9.52 -6.99 10.51
N ASP A 216 10.69 -6.40 10.78
CA ASP A 216 11.92 -6.72 10.05
C ASP A 216 12.50 -8.09 10.45
N GLY A 217 12.03 -8.61 11.60
CA GLY A 217 12.19 -9.99 12.02
C GLY A 217 11.66 -10.25 13.44
N VAL A 218 11.79 -11.49 13.87
CA VAL A 218 11.68 -11.87 15.29
C VAL A 218 13.01 -12.47 15.71
N MET A 219 13.65 -11.82 16.67
CA MET A 219 14.95 -12.19 17.19
C MET A 219 14.80 -13.18 18.34
N ASN A 220 15.53 -14.29 18.27
CA ASN A 220 15.57 -15.37 19.27
C ASN A 220 14.18 -15.89 19.68
N LYS A 221 13.19 -15.81 18.77
CA LYS A 221 11.77 -16.17 19.00
C LYS A 221 11.05 -15.38 20.11
N GLU A 222 11.67 -14.35 20.69
CA GLU A 222 11.17 -13.66 21.88
C GLU A 222 11.07 -12.14 21.73
N MET A 223 11.77 -11.56 20.76
CA MET A 223 11.92 -10.12 20.65
C MET A 223 11.59 -9.65 19.24
N LEU A 224 10.77 -8.61 19.13
CA LEU A 224 10.48 -7.98 17.84
C LEU A 224 11.74 -7.26 17.35
N LEU A 225 12.09 -7.39 16.08
CA LEU A 225 13.14 -6.58 15.46
C LEU A 225 12.50 -5.53 14.53
N GLU A 226 12.89 -4.28 14.73
CA GLU A 226 12.58 -3.16 13.84
C GLU A 226 13.88 -2.43 13.50
N ILE A 227 14.18 -2.24 12.22
CA ILE A 227 15.39 -1.63 11.71
C ILE A 227 15.01 -0.35 10.97
N LYS A 228 15.70 0.75 11.28
CA LYS A 228 15.54 2.02 10.58
C LYS A 228 16.88 2.48 10.04
N SER A 229 16.94 2.74 8.73
CA SER A 229 18.13 3.32 8.11
C SER A 229 17.83 4.71 7.55
N PRO A 230 17.99 5.79 8.34
CA PRO A 230 17.81 7.14 7.84
C PRO A 230 18.90 7.50 6.82
N VAL A 231 18.57 8.30 5.81
CA VAL A 231 19.57 8.84 4.87
C VAL A 231 20.25 10.04 5.52
N LEU A 232 21.52 9.90 5.93
CA LEU A 232 22.20 10.87 6.81
C LEU A 232 23.12 11.88 6.09
N GLY A 233 23.33 11.76 4.78
CA GLY A 233 24.32 12.58 4.10
C GLY A 233 25.70 12.41 4.73
N LYS A 234 26.33 13.49 5.20
CA LYS A 234 27.64 13.49 5.88
C LYS A 234 27.57 13.44 7.42
N LYS A 235 26.37 13.36 8.00
CA LYS A 235 26.19 13.39 9.46
C LYS A 235 26.42 12.01 10.07
N SER A 236 26.96 11.96 11.28
CA SER A 236 26.91 10.75 12.11
C SER A 236 25.47 10.46 12.57
N LEU A 237 25.21 9.24 13.04
CA LEU A 237 23.93 8.88 13.65
C LEU A 237 23.63 9.77 14.86
N ARG A 238 24.63 10.01 15.72
CA ARG A 238 24.47 10.86 16.90
C ARG A 238 24.08 12.29 16.52
N GLU A 239 24.74 12.87 15.52
CA GLU A 239 24.43 14.21 15.01
C GLU A 239 23.03 14.29 14.39
N ALA A 240 22.62 13.24 13.67
CA ALA A 240 21.31 13.18 13.06
C ALA A 240 20.18 13.07 14.09
N LEU A 241 20.46 12.45 15.24
CA LEU A 241 19.52 12.30 16.34
C LEU A 241 19.48 13.52 17.28
N ALA A 242 20.54 14.33 17.34
CA ALA A 242 20.65 15.53 18.18
C ALA A 242 19.83 16.75 17.67
N THR A 243 18.56 16.53 17.31
CA THR A 243 17.66 17.57 16.80
C THR A 243 16.64 18.02 17.84
N LYS A 244 16.13 19.25 17.71
CA LYS A 244 14.96 19.69 18.49
C LYS A 244 13.77 18.80 18.11
N ASN A 245 13.13 18.18 19.09
CA ASN A 245 12.11 17.10 18.91
C ASN A 245 12.69 15.80 18.33
N ALA A 246 13.80 15.33 18.90
CA ALA A 246 14.46 14.10 18.48
C ALA A 246 13.53 12.88 18.57
N GLU A 247 13.66 11.98 17.59
CA GLU A 247 13.03 10.66 17.65
C GLU A 247 13.64 9.80 18.77
N VAL A 248 14.96 9.92 18.95
CA VAL A 248 15.75 9.16 19.91
C VAL A 248 16.65 10.14 20.67
N THR A 249 16.69 10.03 21.99
CA THR A 249 17.50 10.90 22.86
C THR A 249 18.60 10.08 23.54
N PRO A 250 19.88 10.49 23.47
CA PRO A 250 20.94 9.87 24.24
C PRO A 250 20.78 10.18 25.73
N LEU A 251 21.05 9.18 26.57
CA LEU A 251 21.04 9.27 28.03
C LEU A 251 22.48 9.40 28.57
N ALA A 252 22.62 9.87 29.80
CA ALA A 252 23.92 10.11 30.43
C ALA A 252 24.73 8.83 30.68
N ASP A 253 24.05 7.69 30.79
CA ASP A 253 24.61 6.35 30.97
C ASP A 253 25.08 5.69 29.65
N GLY A 254 24.95 6.40 28.52
CA GLY A 254 25.32 5.89 27.20
C GLY A 254 24.21 5.10 26.50
N HIS A 255 23.04 4.91 27.13
CA HIS A 255 21.87 4.32 26.49
C HIS A 255 21.09 5.36 25.67
N TYR A 256 20.08 4.88 24.95
CA TYR A 256 19.23 5.71 24.10
C TYR A 256 17.77 5.48 24.45
N LEU A 257 17.00 6.56 24.55
CA LEU A 257 15.57 6.53 24.81
C LEU A 257 14.79 6.87 23.55
N LEU A 258 13.83 6.02 23.18
CA LEU A 258 12.91 6.28 22.07
C LEU A 258 11.74 7.15 22.54
N ALA A 259 11.52 8.29 21.89
CA ALA A 259 10.45 9.22 22.26
C ALA A 259 9.06 8.68 21.87
N SER A 260 8.14 8.61 22.84
CA SER A 260 6.77 8.12 22.62
C SER A 260 5.96 8.96 21.63
N ASN A 261 6.28 10.25 21.54
CA ASN A 261 5.68 11.22 20.62
C ASN A 261 6.63 11.67 19.49
N GLY A 262 7.74 10.95 19.25
CA GLY A 262 8.75 11.29 18.25
C GLY A 262 8.18 11.56 16.85
N PRO A 263 8.69 12.52 16.07
CA PRO A 263 8.08 12.99 14.82
C PRO A 263 7.94 11.92 13.72
N LYS A 264 8.80 10.90 13.69
CA LYS A 264 8.76 9.78 12.74
C LYS A 264 7.80 8.68 13.19
N GLY A 265 7.47 8.62 14.48
CA GLY A 265 6.50 7.68 15.02
C GLY A 265 7.02 6.26 15.20
N TYR A 266 8.33 6.07 15.36
CA TYR A 266 8.94 4.76 15.56
C TYR A 266 8.39 4.08 16.82
N TYR A 267 8.14 4.83 17.90
CA TYR A 267 7.54 4.26 19.10
C TYR A 267 6.16 3.65 18.83
N MET A 268 5.28 4.38 18.13
CA MET A 268 3.97 3.85 17.71
C MET A 268 4.10 2.60 16.85
N GLN A 269 5.03 2.61 15.89
CA GLN A 269 5.26 1.48 15.00
C GLN A 269 5.75 0.24 15.78
N VAL A 270 6.75 0.39 16.63
CA VAL A 270 7.33 -0.70 17.44
C VAL A 270 6.29 -1.26 18.42
N GLN A 271 5.56 -0.38 19.12
CA GLN A 271 4.50 -0.80 20.04
C GLN A 271 3.39 -1.57 19.32
N LEU A 272 2.90 -1.08 18.18
CA LEU A 272 1.85 -1.79 17.43
C LEU A 272 2.38 -3.09 16.80
N GLY A 273 3.66 -3.14 16.43
CA GLY A 273 4.35 -4.35 16.01
C GLY A 273 4.35 -5.43 17.10
N MET A 274 4.72 -5.06 18.33
CA MET A 274 4.65 -5.94 19.50
C MET A 274 3.19 -6.37 19.78
N HIS A 275 2.22 -5.47 19.63
CA HIS A 275 0.80 -5.80 19.82
C HIS A 275 0.29 -6.84 18.81
N CYS A 276 0.71 -6.75 17.55
CA CYS A 276 0.28 -7.69 16.51
C CYS A 276 0.97 -9.05 16.67
N THR A 277 2.22 -9.07 17.11
CA THR A 277 3.04 -10.28 17.26
C THR A 277 2.89 -10.97 18.62
N GLY A 278 2.35 -10.27 19.63
CA GLY A 278 2.27 -10.78 20.99
C GLY A 278 3.61 -10.79 21.75
N LEU A 279 4.62 -10.07 21.25
CA LEU A 279 5.96 -10.05 21.85
C LEU A 279 6.05 -8.99 22.96
N PRO A 280 6.73 -9.27 24.09
CA PRO A 280 6.77 -8.37 25.25
C PRO A 280 7.81 -7.24 25.13
N ARG A 281 8.74 -7.36 24.17
CA ARG A 281 9.86 -6.44 23.98
C ARG A 281 10.29 -6.39 22.52
N ALA A 282 10.94 -5.30 22.14
CA ALA A 282 11.50 -5.07 20.83
C ALA A 282 12.94 -4.55 20.91
N LEU A 283 13.74 -4.89 19.90
CA LEU A 283 14.97 -4.19 19.56
C LEU A 283 14.69 -3.27 18.38
N LEU A 284 14.81 -1.95 18.61
CA LEU A 284 14.88 -0.97 17.53
C LEU A 284 16.35 -0.71 17.21
N VAL A 285 16.75 -0.98 15.97
CA VAL A 285 18.09 -0.71 15.47
C VAL A 285 18.06 0.48 14.52
N ILE A 286 18.77 1.55 14.84
CA ILE A 286 19.01 2.63 13.89
C ILE A 286 20.35 2.36 13.20
N TRP A 287 20.31 2.06 11.91
CA TRP A 287 21.44 1.57 11.14
C TRP A 287 21.95 2.58 10.12
N ASN A 288 23.26 2.79 10.10
CA ASN A 288 24.01 3.41 9.01
C ASN A 288 25.20 2.50 8.65
N ASN A 289 25.75 2.64 7.44
CA ASN A 289 26.82 1.74 6.94
C ASN A 289 28.07 1.68 7.83
N THR A 290 28.29 2.65 8.71
CA THR A 290 29.46 2.76 9.59
C THR A 290 29.12 2.71 11.08
N GLU A 291 27.86 2.89 11.45
CA GLU A 291 27.44 3.11 12.84
C GLU A 291 26.06 2.47 13.06
N HIS A 292 25.78 2.02 14.28
CA HIS A 292 24.45 1.57 14.65
C HIS A 292 24.11 2.00 16.08
N ILE A 293 22.82 2.10 16.37
CA ILE A 293 22.27 2.36 17.70
C ILE A 293 21.20 1.32 17.98
N GLU A 294 21.30 0.68 19.14
CA GLU A 294 20.37 -0.33 19.62
C GLU A 294 19.54 0.22 20.78
N ILE A 295 18.23 0.10 20.67
CA ILE A 295 17.29 0.59 21.68
C ILE A 295 16.36 -0.56 22.06
N GLN A 296 16.42 -0.99 23.31
CA GLN A 296 15.44 -1.92 23.85
C GLN A 296 14.16 -1.16 24.20
N VAL A 297 13.04 -1.62 23.67
CA VAL A 297 11.72 -1.00 23.87
C VAL A 297 10.79 -2.03 24.53
N PRO A 298 10.36 -1.81 25.79
CA PRO A 298 9.37 -2.67 26.43
C PRO A 298 7.97 -2.41 25.87
N TYR A 299 7.11 -3.42 25.91
CA TYR A 299 5.69 -3.25 25.57
C TYR A 299 4.99 -2.34 26.57
N ASP A 300 4.42 -1.23 26.08
CA ASP A 300 3.64 -0.28 26.86
C ASP A 300 2.14 -0.46 26.58
N LYS A 301 1.50 -1.24 27.45
CA LYS A 301 0.07 -1.52 27.38
C LYS A 301 -0.77 -0.25 27.49
N HIS A 302 -0.38 0.70 28.36
CA HIS A 302 -1.18 1.89 28.64
C HIS A 302 -1.15 2.85 27.45
N PHE A 303 0.04 3.10 26.89
CA PHE A 303 0.19 3.86 25.66
C PHE A 303 -0.66 3.27 24.54
N LEU A 304 -0.58 1.95 24.31
CA LEU A 304 -1.30 1.31 23.21
C LEU A 304 -2.81 1.31 23.37
N GLN A 305 -3.34 1.09 24.58
CA GLN A 305 -4.80 1.05 24.78
C GLN A 305 -5.47 2.37 24.37
N THR A 306 -4.86 3.50 24.73
CA THR A 306 -5.33 4.83 24.35
C THR A 306 -5.32 5.01 22.83
N HIS A 307 -4.23 4.61 22.18
CA HIS A 307 -4.09 4.78 20.73
C HIS A 307 -4.97 3.80 19.94
N ILE A 308 -5.09 2.55 20.36
CA ILE A 308 -5.94 1.54 19.71
C ILE A 308 -7.41 1.97 19.74
N THR A 309 -7.88 2.56 20.84
CA THR A 309 -9.26 3.09 20.92
C THR A 309 -9.51 4.13 19.82
N ARG A 310 -8.59 5.08 19.67
CA ARG A 310 -8.66 6.09 18.60
C ARG A 310 -8.57 5.49 17.20
N LEU A 311 -7.62 4.57 16.97
CA LEU A 311 -7.44 3.90 15.68
C LEU A 311 -8.69 3.07 15.31
N ARG A 312 -9.32 2.44 16.30
CA ARG A 312 -10.58 1.69 16.14
C ARG A 312 -11.68 2.61 15.65
N THR A 313 -11.89 3.76 16.31
CA THR A 313 -12.87 4.75 15.87
C THR A 313 -12.61 5.13 14.42
N PHE A 314 -11.40 5.58 14.09
CA PHE A 314 -11.05 5.97 12.73
C PHE A 314 -11.28 4.86 11.70
N TYR A 315 -10.91 3.62 12.02
CA TYR A 315 -11.08 2.48 11.11
C TYR A 315 -12.55 2.26 10.75
N PHE A 316 -13.41 2.15 11.76
CA PHE A 316 -14.82 1.79 11.54
C PHE A 316 -15.67 2.98 11.07
N THR A 317 -15.29 4.23 11.38
CA THR A 317 -16.06 5.42 10.95
C THR A 317 -15.64 5.97 9.60
N HIS A 318 -14.37 5.80 9.18
CA HIS A 318 -13.86 6.43 7.96
C HIS A 318 -13.21 5.43 6.99
N MET A 319 -12.29 4.59 7.48
CA MET A 319 -11.48 3.74 6.61
C MET A 319 -12.27 2.59 5.98
N LEU A 320 -12.99 1.82 6.79
CA LEU A 320 -13.78 0.69 6.33
C LEU A 320 -14.89 1.11 5.35
N PRO A 321 -15.71 2.15 5.62
CA PRO A 321 -16.68 2.64 4.64
C PRO A 321 -16.06 3.01 3.29
N LYS A 322 -14.91 3.69 3.32
CA LYS A 322 -14.17 4.06 2.11
C LYS A 322 -13.66 2.85 1.34
N ILE A 323 -13.09 1.87 2.03
CA ILE A 323 -12.65 0.58 1.45
C ILE A 323 -13.83 -0.10 0.74
N VAL A 324 -14.96 -0.21 1.44
CA VAL A 324 -16.16 -0.90 0.95
C VAL A 324 -16.72 -0.23 -0.29
N ASP A 325 -16.83 1.10 -0.28
CA ASP A 325 -17.30 1.85 -1.44
C ASP A 325 -16.38 1.75 -2.63
N ASP A 326 -15.07 1.86 -2.40
CA ASP A 326 -14.10 1.77 -3.48
C ASP A 326 -14.04 0.33 -4.03
N PHE A 327 -14.22 -0.69 -3.20
CA PHE A 327 -14.27 -2.09 -3.63
C PHE A 327 -15.51 -2.36 -4.49
N VAL A 328 -16.70 -1.97 -4.01
CA VAL A 328 -17.96 -2.13 -4.76
C VAL A 328 -17.95 -1.36 -6.07
N LYS A 329 -17.34 -0.18 -6.12
CA LYS A 329 -17.20 0.63 -7.34
C LYS A 329 -16.04 0.17 -8.24
N GLY A 330 -15.33 -0.90 -7.91
CA GLY A 330 -14.21 -1.44 -8.68
C GLY A 330 -12.93 -0.58 -8.67
N ARG A 331 -12.87 0.45 -7.82
CA ARG A 331 -11.69 1.33 -7.65
C ARG A 331 -10.62 0.69 -6.78
N LEU A 332 -11.03 -0.09 -5.79
CA LEU A 332 -10.15 -0.92 -4.97
C LEU A 332 -10.25 -2.37 -5.45
N GLN A 333 -9.22 -2.83 -6.14
CA GLN A 333 -9.09 -4.22 -6.58
C GLN A 333 -8.10 -4.95 -5.67
N LEU A 334 -8.46 -6.17 -5.28
CA LEU A 334 -7.64 -7.08 -4.48
C LEU A 334 -7.27 -8.28 -5.35
N CYS A 335 -6.05 -8.79 -5.21
CA CYS A 335 -5.57 -9.92 -6.00
C CYS A 335 -6.38 -11.20 -5.74
N ASN A 336 -6.35 -12.14 -6.69
CA ASN A 336 -7.11 -13.39 -6.60
C ASN A 336 -6.77 -14.21 -5.35
N THR A 337 -5.50 -14.23 -4.94
CA THR A 337 -5.08 -14.88 -3.70
C THR A 337 -5.78 -14.27 -2.49
N TYR A 338 -5.97 -12.94 -2.44
CA TYR A 338 -6.74 -12.31 -1.37
C TYR A 338 -8.20 -12.81 -1.38
N LEU A 339 -8.85 -12.78 -2.54
CA LEU A 339 -10.27 -13.07 -2.68
C LEU A 339 -10.62 -14.54 -2.39
N THR A 340 -9.65 -15.44 -2.50
CA THR A 340 -9.79 -16.88 -2.22
C THR A 340 -9.46 -17.26 -0.78
N LEU A 341 -8.95 -16.33 0.02
CA LEU A 341 -8.72 -16.51 1.46
C LEU A 341 -9.99 -16.31 2.31
N LYS A 342 -11.17 -16.22 1.69
CA LYS A 342 -12.45 -16.16 2.41
C LYS A 342 -12.73 -17.42 3.21
#